data_AF-A0A932XAR6-F1
#
_entry.id   AF-A0A932XAR6-F1
#
_cell.length_a   1.000
_cell.length_b   1.000
_cell.length_c   1.000
_cell.angle_alpha   90.00
_cell.angle_beta   90.00
_cell.angle_gamma   90.00
#
_symmetry.space_group_name_H-M   'P 1'
#
loop_
_entity.id
_entity.type
_entity.pdbx_description
1 polymer ?
#
loop_
_entity_poly.entity_id
_entity_poly.type
_entity_poly.pdbx_seq_one_letter_code
_entity_poly.pdbx_strand_id
1 'polypeptide(L)'
;MNGALRPFDKSYKSAGLALMVEILTGPLVGASFTGIGDTATNWGNLVIAIDPEILTDRKEFAKNVSTLIAHVKKTKKLPGVKEIFMPGERGDRITKQRLHSGEIEIEDNLYHELKKTAGKAT
;
A
#
# COMPACT_ATOMS: atom_id res chain seq x y z
N MET A 1 5.35 -16.87 -21.08
CA MET A 1 5.96 -16.43 -19.81
C MET A 1 5.86 -17.60 -18.83
N ASN A 2 6.97 -18.24 -18.45
CA ASN A 2 6.96 -19.43 -17.58
C ASN A 2 7.47 -19.13 -16.16
N GLY A 3 7.24 -17.91 -15.66
CA GLY A 3 7.68 -17.49 -14.33
C GLY A 3 6.49 -17.13 -13.44
N ALA A 4 6.67 -17.28 -12.12
CA ALA A 4 5.71 -16.84 -11.11
C ALA A 4 6.41 -15.93 -10.09
N LEU A 5 5.70 -14.94 -9.58
CA LEU A 5 6.17 -14.14 -8.45
C LEU A 5 6.22 -15.01 -7.20
N ARG A 6 7.30 -14.90 -6.44
CA ARG A 6 7.40 -15.59 -5.15
C ARG A 6 6.69 -14.78 -4.05
N PRO A 7 6.14 -15.45 -3.03
CA PRO A 7 5.66 -14.76 -1.83
C PRO A 7 6.77 -13.94 -1.18
N PHE A 8 6.47 -12.78 -0.57
CA PHE A 8 7.49 -11.79 -0.16
C PHE A 8 8.41 -12.30 0.95
N ASP A 9 7.93 -13.20 1.81
CA ASP A 9 8.72 -13.86 2.84
C ASP A 9 9.38 -15.17 2.35
N LYS A 10 9.18 -15.53 1.07
CA LYS A 10 9.57 -16.81 0.45
C LYS A 10 9.07 -18.03 1.22
N SER A 11 7.94 -17.92 1.91
CA SER A 11 7.36 -18.96 2.77
C SER A 11 5.83 -18.96 2.72
N TYR A 12 5.21 -19.79 3.56
CA TYR A 12 3.76 -20.01 3.57
C TYR A 12 2.97 -18.90 4.26
N LYS A 13 3.59 -18.05 5.09
CA LYS A 13 2.84 -17.00 5.81
C LYS A 13 2.36 -15.92 4.85
N SER A 14 3.22 -15.45 3.94
CA SER A 14 2.77 -14.47 2.94
C SER A 14 1.83 -15.07 1.90
N ALA A 15 1.94 -16.37 1.59
CA ALA A 15 0.94 -17.08 0.79
C ALA A 15 -0.43 -17.12 1.50
N GLY A 16 -0.46 -17.40 2.80
CA GLY A 16 -1.67 -17.33 3.61
C GLY A 16 -2.28 -15.93 3.66
N LEU A 17 -1.44 -14.88 3.76
CA LEU A 17 -1.91 -13.49 3.69
C LEU A 17 -2.54 -13.16 2.33
N ALA A 18 -1.92 -13.59 1.23
CA ALA A 18 -2.47 -13.42 -0.11
C ALA A 18 -3.82 -14.13 -0.27
N LEU A 19 -3.94 -15.35 0.26
CA LEU A 19 -5.20 -16.10 0.25
C LEU A 19 -6.30 -15.40 1.06
N MET A 20 -5.97 -14.84 2.24
CA MET A 20 -6.94 -14.05 3.01
C MET A 20 -7.43 -12.83 2.24
N VAL A 21 -6.53 -12.10 1.58
CA VAL A 21 -6.92 -10.96 0.73
C VAL A 21 -7.87 -11.43 -0.38
N GLU A 22 -7.52 -12.47 -1.12
CA GLU A 22 -8.33 -12.99 -2.22
C GLU A 22 -9.74 -13.42 -1.76
N ILE A 23 -9.85 -14.10 -0.61
CA ILE A 23 -11.14 -14.50 -0.05
C ILE A 23 -12.00 -13.26 0.27
N LEU A 24 -11.40 -12.25 0.89
CA LEU A 24 -12.08 -11.05 1.36
C LEU A 24 -12.46 -10.09 0.22
N THR A 25 -11.67 -10.03 -0.85
CA THR A 25 -11.90 -9.12 -1.97
C THR A 25 -12.53 -9.81 -3.18
N GLY A 26 -12.57 -11.13 -3.23
CA GLY A 26 -13.20 -11.91 -4.30
C GLY A 26 -14.53 -12.51 -3.84
N PRO A 27 -14.53 -13.78 -3.36
CA PRO A 27 -15.74 -14.48 -2.95
C PRO A 27 -16.65 -13.71 -1.97
N LEU A 28 -16.09 -13.05 -0.94
CA LEU A 28 -16.90 -12.36 0.07
C LEU A 28 -17.77 -11.25 -0.52
N VAL A 29 -17.24 -10.52 -1.51
CA VAL A 29 -17.93 -9.39 -2.16
C VAL A 29 -18.59 -9.77 -3.48
N GLY A 30 -18.60 -11.06 -3.83
CA GLY A 30 -19.18 -11.57 -5.07
C GLY A 30 -18.42 -11.22 -6.35
N ALA A 31 -17.12 -10.89 -6.23
CA ALA A 31 -16.28 -10.56 -7.38
C ALA A 31 -15.61 -11.80 -7.98
N SER A 32 -14.96 -11.61 -9.14
CA SER A 32 -14.13 -12.66 -9.75
C SER A 32 -12.82 -12.81 -8.99
N PHE A 33 -12.23 -14.01 -9.01
CA PHE A 33 -11.04 -14.33 -8.20
C PHE A 33 -10.19 -15.42 -8.85
N THR A 34 -8.87 -15.34 -8.71
CA THR A 34 -7.89 -16.36 -9.17
C THR A 34 -8.08 -16.86 -10.61
N GLY A 35 -8.60 -16.04 -11.53
CA GLY A 35 -8.90 -16.46 -12.91
C GLY A 35 -10.27 -17.12 -13.11
N ILE A 36 -11.11 -17.17 -12.07
CA ILE A 36 -12.47 -17.70 -12.09
C ILE A 36 -13.45 -16.51 -12.16
N GLY A 37 -14.38 -16.57 -13.10
CA GLY A 37 -15.34 -15.48 -13.37
C GLY A 37 -14.88 -14.52 -14.47
N ASP A 38 -15.56 -13.38 -14.61
CA ASP A 38 -15.18 -12.31 -15.52
C ASP A 38 -14.08 -11.43 -14.90
N THR A 39 -12.84 -11.91 -15.01
CA THR A 39 -11.65 -11.18 -14.52
C THR A 39 -11.27 -9.96 -15.36
N ALA A 40 -11.95 -9.71 -16.49
CA ALA A 40 -11.71 -8.50 -17.29
C ALA A 40 -12.45 -7.29 -16.72
N THR A 41 -13.61 -7.50 -16.10
CA THR A 41 -14.49 -6.39 -15.67
C THR A 41 -14.85 -6.43 -14.19
N ASN A 42 -14.78 -7.58 -13.52
CA ASN A 42 -15.31 -7.77 -12.17
C ASN A 42 -14.21 -7.99 -11.12
N TRP A 43 -13.52 -6.89 -10.78
CA TRP A 43 -12.54 -6.84 -9.68
C TRP A 43 -13.18 -6.37 -8.39
N GLY A 44 -13.03 -7.15 -7.33
CA GLY A 44 -13.60 -6.81 -6.03
C GLY A 44 -12.62 -6.10 -5.12
N ASN A 45 -13.17 -5.27 -4.25
CA ASN A 45 -12.44 -4.49 -3.26
C ASN A 45 -13.19 -4.59 -1.92
N LEU A 46 -12.45 -4.63 -0.83
CA LEU A 46 -13.00 -4.55 0.52
C LEU A 46 -12.43 -3.32 1.23
N VAL A 47 -13.31 -2.50 1.79
CA VAL A 47 -12.94 -1.36 2.63
C VAL A 47 -13.48 -1.59 4.03
N ILE A 48 -12.60 -1.54 5.03
CA ILE A 48 -12.95 -1.71 6.45
C ILE A 48 -12.67 -0.38 7.16
N ALA A 49 -13.70 0.20 7.76
CA ALA A 49 -13.58 1.36 8.64
C ALA A 49 -14.00 0.95 10.06
N ILE A 50 -13.13 1.19 11.03
CA ILE A 50 -13.37 0.87 12.45
C ILE A 50 -13.35 2.19 13.22
N ASP A 51 -14.44 2.49 13.91
CA ASP A 51 -14.48 3.63 14.82
C ASP A 51 -13.83 3.22 16.15
N PRO A 52 -12.69 3.84 16.54
CA PRO A 52 -12.02 3.49 17.80
C PRO A 52 -12.89 3.73 19.03
N GLU A 53 -13.87 4.65 18.96
CA GLU A 53 -14.76 5.00 20.09
C GLU A 53 -15.67 3.83 20.53
N ILE A 54 -15.79 2.79 19.72
CA ILE A 54 -16.48 1.55 20.08
C ILE A 54 -15.69 0.77 21.16
N LEU A 55 -14.38 0.97 21.24
CA LEU A 55 -13.48 0.21 22.13
C LEU A 55 -12.80 1.08 23.20
N THR A 56 -12.50 2.34 22.89
CA THR A 56 -11.74 3.24 23.79
C THR A 56 -11.92 4.71 23.39
N ASP A 57 -11.56 5.65 24.28
CA ASP A 57 -11.58 7.08 23.93
C ASP A 57 -10.61 7.38 22.76
N ARG A 58 -11.07 8.17 21.79
CA ARG A 58 -10.31 8.50 20.58
C ARG A 58 -9.00 9.23 20.88
N LYS A 59 -8.98 10.15 21.85
CA LYS A 59 -7.77 10.92 22.20
C LYS A 59 -6.78 10.03 22.92
N GLU A 60 -7.25 9.15 23.79
CA GLU A 60 -6.42 8.15 24.44
C GLU A 60 -5.81 7.17 23.43
N PHE A 61 -6.62 6.66 22.49
CA PHE A 61 -6.14 5.80 21.40
C PHE A 61 -5.02 6.49 20.59
N ALA A 62 -5.26 7.72 20.13
CA ALA A 62 -4.28 8.47 19.36
C ALA A 62 -2.98 8.73 20.15
N LYS A 63 -3.09 9.04 21.45
CA LYS A 63 -1.94 9.21 22.36
C LYS A 63 -1.15 7.92 22.51
N ASN A 64 -1.83 6.78 22.68
CA ASN A 64 -1.20 5.48 22.87
C ASN A 64 -0.50 5.02 21.58
N VAL A 65 -1.12 5.20 20.42
CA VAL A 65 -0.49 4.95 19.11
C VAL A 65 0.74 5.83 18.92
N SER A 66 0.66 7.12 19.26
CA SER A 66 1.81 8.04 19.17
C SER A 66 2.97 7.60 20.08
N THR A 67 2.64 7.14 21.28
CA THR A 67 3.62 6.63 22.25
C THR A 67 4.30 5.36 21.74
N LEU A 68 3.53 4.42 21.18
CA LEU A 68 4.05 3.20 20.57
C LEU A 68 5.00 3.52 19.40
N ILE A 69 4.59 4.41 18.49
CA ILE A 69 5.42 4.84 17.36
C ILE A 69 6.73 5.44 17.87
N ALA A 70 6.68 6.35 18.85
CA ALA A 70 7.86 6.97 19.42
C ALA A 70 8.79 5.92 20.07
N HIS A 71 8.23 4.90 20.72
CA HIS A 71 9.01 3.81 21.29
C HIS A 71 9.72 2.99 20.21
N VAL A 72 9.01 2.53 19.18
CA VAL A 72 9.59 1.77 18.07
C VAL A 72 10.73 2.53 17.39
N LYS A 73 10.54 3.83 17.14
CA LYS A 73 11.57 4.68 16.49
C LYS A 73 12.82 4.91 17.34
N LYS A 74 12.70 4.78 18.67
CA LYS A 74 13.81 4.91 19.63
C LYS A 74 14.58 3.59 19.85
N THR A 75 14.11 2.46 19.32
CA THR A 75 14.81 1.19 19.46
C THR A 75 16.21 1.22 18.85
N LYS A 76 17.05 0.26 19.28
CA LYS A 76 18.42 0.10 18.77
C LYS A 76 18.37 -0.14 17.27
N LYS A 77 19.07 0.73 16.54
CA LYS A 77 19.18 0.66 15.07
C LYS A 77 20.29 -0.30 14.68
N LEU A 78 20.16 -0.91 13.51
CA LEU A 78 21.24 -1.69 12.90
C LEU A 78 22.39 -0.76 12.46
N PRO A 79 23.63 -1.27 12.36
CA PRO A 79 24.73 -0.51 11.78
C PRO A 79 24.36 0.07 10.41
N GLY A 80 24.64 1.37 10.20
CA GLY A 80 24.30 2.08 8.96
C GLY A 80 22.85 2.55 8.83
N VAL A 81 21.94 2.14 9.72
CA VAL A 81 20.55 2.62 9.71
C VAL A 81 20.42 3.92 10.50
N LYS A 82 20.13 5.02 9.80
CA LYS A 82 19.98 6.36 10.41
C LYS A 82 18.71 6.51 11.23
N GLU A 83 17.60 5.95 10.74
CA GLU A 83 16.29 6.05 11.37
C GLU A 83 15.40 4.87 11.02
N ILE A 84 14.35 4.67 11.83
CA ILE A 84 13.31 3.67 11.60
C ILE A 84 12.07 4.41 11.10
N PHE A 85 11.51 3.93 9.99
CA PHE A 85 10.29 4.48 9.39
C PHE A 85 9.07 3.70 9.83
N MET A 86 7.97 4.40 10.10
CA MET A 86 6.64 3.79 10.14
C MET A 86 6.06 3.69 8.71
N PRO A 87 5.19 2.71 8.46
CA PRO A 87 4.43 2.67 7.20
C PRO A 87 3.79 4.02 6.90
N GLY A 88 3.98 4.54 5.68
CA GLY A 88 3.51 5.86 5.25
C GLY A 88 4.54 6.98 5.32
N GLU A 89 5.43 7.00 6.33
CA GLU A 89 6.33 8.15 6.57
C GLU A 89 7.27 8.47 5.40
N ARG A 90 7.74 7.45 4.66
CA ARG A 90 8.55 7.65 3.46
C ARG A 90 7.73 8.31 2.35
N GLY A 91 6.49 7.88 2.16
CA GLY A 91 5.55 8.44 1.20
C GLY A 91 5.23 9.90 1.53
N ASP A 92 4.94 10.21 2.79
CA ASP A 92 4.65 11.58 3.25
C ASP A 92 5.80 12.55 2.96
N ARG A 93 7.05 12.10 3.13
CA ARG A 93 8.23 12.91 2.79
C ARG A 93 8.33 13.19 1.31
N ILE A 94 8.16 12.15 0.48
CA ILE A 94 8.18 12.28 -0.99
C ILE A 94 7.06 13.23 -1.43
N THR A 95 5.85 13.08 -0.89
CA THR A 95 4.72 13.96 -1.17
C THR A 95 5.01 15.41 -0.79
N LYS A 96 5.55 15.67 0.41
CA LYS A 96 5.95 17.02 0.84
C LYS A 96 7.00 17.63 -0.08
N GLN A 97 8.00 16.85 -0.49
CA GLN A 97 9.04 17.30 -1.43
C GLN A 97 8.44 17.67 -2.79
N ARG A 98 7.59 16.82 -3.36
CA ARG A 98 6.93 17.06 -4.66
C ARG A 98 6.00 18.27 -4.63
N LEU A 99 5.24 18.43 -3.54
CA LEU A 99 4.37 19.61 -3.36
C LEU A 99 5.19 20.89 -3.24
N HIS A 100 6.36 20.84 -2.59
CA HIS A 100 7.26 21.99 -2.45
C HIS A 100 7.99 22.33 -3.75
N SER A 101 8.50 21.34 -4.50
CA SER A 101 9.18 21.57 -5.77
C SER A 101 8.21 21.91 -6.90
N GLY A 102 6.96 21.42 -6.84
CA GLY A 102 6.02 21.49 -7.96
C GLY A 102 6.36 20.51 -9.09
N GLU A 103 7.27 19.55 -8.83
CA GLU A 103 7.84 18.67 -9.84
C GLU A 103 7.70 17.20 -9.45
N ILE A 104 7.50 16.34 -10.45
CA ILE A 104 7.49 14.88 -10.31
C ILE A 104 8.42 14.30 -11.38
N GLU A 105 9.43 13.56 -10.92
CA GLU A 105 10.31 12.81 -11.81
C GLU A 105 9.53 11.68 -12.50
N ILE A 106 9.68 11.60 -13.81
CA ILE A 106 9.07 10.59 -14.67
C ILE A 106 10.15 10.04 -15.61
N GLU A 107 10.07 8.76 -15.94
CA GLU A 107 10.98 8.16 -16.91
C GLU A 107 10.71 8.73 -18.33
N ASP A 108 11.77 8.92 -19.12
CA ASP A 108 11.67 9.46 -20.48
C ASP A 108 10.68 8.68 -21.34
N ASN A 109 10.67 7.36 -21.18
CA ASN A 109 9.80 6.43 -21.91
C ASN A 109 8.32 6.74 -21.62
N LEU A 110 7.99 6.92 -20.34
CA LEU A 110 6.64 7.26 -19.90
C LEU A 110 6.25 8.65 -20.40
N TYR A 111 7.17 9.63 -20.33
CA TYR A 111 6.92 10.97 -20.84
C TYR A 111 6.62 10.99 -22.34
N HIS A 112 7.35 10.23 -23.15
CA HIS A 112 7.09 10.09 -24.58
C HIS A 112 5.71 9.50 -24.87
N GLU A 113 5.32 8.43 -24.17
CA GLU A 113 4.00 7.83 -24.35
C GLU A 113 2.86 8.75 -23.88
N LEU A 114 3.05 9.51 -22.80
CA LEU A 114 2.10 10.52 -22.36
C LEU A 114 1.91 11.61 -23.44
N LYS A 115 3.00 12.12 -24.03
CA LYS A 115 2.93 13.10 -25.14
C LYS A 115 2.18 12.56 -26.34
N LYS A 116 2.48 11.32 -26.75
CA LYS A 116 1.82 10.65 -27.86
C LYS A 116 0.33 10.45 -27.62
N THR A 117 -0.06 10.13 -26.39
CA THR A 117 -1.47 9.95 -26.01
C THR A 117 -2.20 11.28 -25.97
N ALA A 118 -1.59 12.33 -25.41
CA ALA A 118 -2.16 13.67 -25.38
C ALA A 118 -2.40 14.26 -26.78
N GLY A 119 -1.45 14.07 -27.71
CA GLY A 119 -1.59 14.54 -29.09
C GLY A 119 -2.64 13.80 -29.94
N LYS A 120 -3.17 12.66 -29.46
CA LYS A 120 -4.27 11.93 -30.11
C LYS A 120 -5.65 12.36 -29.62
N ALA A 121 -5.70 13.14 -28.54
CA ALA A 121 -6.95 13.59 -27.91
C ALA A 121 -7.45 14.94 -28.48
N THR A 122 -6.78 15.47 -29.51
CA THR A 122 -7.19 16.60 -30.36
C THR A 122 -7.41 16.12 -31.78
#